data_AF-A0A258K6F5-F1
#
_entry.id   AF-A0A258K6F5-F1
#
_cell.length_a   1.000
_cell.length_b   1.000
_cell.length_c   1.000
_cell.angle_alpha   90.00
_cell.angle_beta   90.00
_cell.angle_gamma   90.00
#
_symmetry.space_group_name_H-M   'P 1'
#
loop_
_entity.id
_entity.type
_entity.pdbx_description
1 polymer ?
#
loop_
_entity_poly.entity_id
_entity_poly.type
_entity_poly.pdbx_seq_one_letter_code
_entity_poly.pdbx_strand_id
1 'polypeptide(L)'
;MRRGGSMPQGGLTASGPALAHALRGAGVPAALSRDAGRYLCNGAYYTALSALAGAGVPVAFLHLPGRGPESRRSARQMDFALSQALIALGRAR
;
A
#
# COMPACT_ATOMS: atom_id res chain seq x y z
N MET A 1 -5.97 -15.91 -20.47
CA MET A 1 -4.69 -15.49 -19.86
C MET A 1 -4.12 -14.36 -20.71
N ARG A 2 -4.21 -13.11 -20.24
CA ARG A 2 -3.63 -11.96 -20.96
C ARG A 2 -2.17 -11.82 -20.54
N ARG A 3 -1.27 -11.80 -21.54
CA ARG A 3 0.17 -11.53 -21.38
C ARG A 3 0.37 -10.17 -20.72
N GLY A 4 1.44 -10.05 -19.93
CA GLY A 4 1.80 -8.89 -19.12
C GLY A 4 1.52 -7.57 -19.83
N GLY A 5 0.64 -6.78 -19.23
CA GLY A 5 0.44 -5.39 -19.61
C GLY A 5 1.67 -4.60 -19.22
N SER A 6 2.26 -3.92 -20.20
CA SER A 6 3.25 -2.86 -19.98
C SER A 6 2.74 -1.89 -18.90
N MET A 7 3.61 -1.52 -17.96
CA MET A 7 3.31 -0.48 -16.97
C MET A 7 2.90 0.81 -17.70
N PRO A 8 1.69 1.36 -17.47
CA PRO A 8 1.34 2.65 -18.02
C PRO A 8 2.29 3.70 -17.42
N GLN A 9 3.15 4.27 -18.26
CA GLN A 9 4.03 5.36 -17.88
C GLN A 9 3.18 6.62 -17.68
N GLY A 10 2.86 6.95 -16.43
CA GLY A 10 2.07 8.14 -16.11
C GLY A 10 1.22 8.11 -14.83
N GLY A 11 1.31 7.08 -13.99
CA GLY A 11 0.67 7.06 -12.66
C GLY A 11 1.65 7.50 -11.57
N LEU A 12 1.43 8.65 -10.94
CA LEU A 12 2.07 8.99 -9.67
C LEU A 12 1.58 7.99 -8.60
N THR A 13 2.30 6.90 -8.43
CA THR A 13 2.08 6.00 -7.28
C THR A 13 2.63 6.66 -6.04
N ALA A 14 2.01 6.40 -4.88
CA ALA A 14 2.61 6.84 -3.63
C ALA A 14 3.99 6.19 -3.50
N SER A 15 5.03 6.98 -3.24
CA SER A 15 6.38 6.45 -3.08
C SER A 15 6.40 5.45 -1.90
N GLY A 16 6.47 4.15 -2.23
CA GLY A 16 6.54 3.07 -1.24
C GLY A 16 7.66 3.27 -0.21
N PRO A 17 8.89 3.66 -0.63
CA PRO A 17 9.97 4.02 0.30
C PRO A 17 9.62 5.19 1.22
N ALA A 18 9.02 6.27 0.69
CA ALA A 18 8.64 7.43 1.50
C ALA A 18 7.56 7.09 2.51
N LEU A 19 6.54 6.32 2.09
CA LEU A 19 5.47 5.83 2.96
C LEU A 19 6.04 4.95 4.09
N ALA A 20 6.91 4.00 3.77
CA ALA A 20 7.53 3.14 4.75
C ALA A 20 8.44 3.92 5.73
N HIS A 21 9.15 4.94 5.25
CA HIS A 21 9.94 5.83 6.09
C HIS A 21 9.06 6.64 7.06
N ALA A 22 7.98 7.26 6.56
CA ALA A 22 7.05 8.03 7.37
C ALA A 22 6.39 7.17 8.47
N LEU A 23 5.96 5.94 8.13
CA LEU A 23 5.40 4.99 9.10
C LEU A 23 6.40 4.63 10.19
N ARG A 24 7.65 4.32 9.83
CA ARG A 24 8.71 4.05 10.82
C ARG A 24 9.00 5.26 11.72
N GLY A 25 9.01 6.46 11.16
CA GLY A 25 9.16 7.70 11.93
C GLY A 25 8.04 7.93 12.94
N ALA A 26 6.83 7.41 12.68
CA ALA A 26 5.70 7.43 13.59
C ALA A 26 5.66 6.25 14.58
N GLY A 27 6.72 5.42 14.63
CA GLY A 27 6.79 4.25 15.51
C GLY A 27 6.00 3.04 15.02
N VAL A 28 5.53 3.04 13.76
CA VAL A 28 4.82 1.91 13.15
C VAL A 28 5.83 1.01 12.42
N PRO A 29 5.97 -0.28 12.80
CA PRO A 29 6.82 -1.21 12.07
C PRO A 29 6.33 -1.40 10.64
N ALA A 30 7.14 -0.99 9.67
CA ALA A 30 6.81 -1.09 8.25
C ALA A 30 8.04 -1.45 7.41
N ALA A 31 7.83 -2.35 6.45
CA ALA A 31 8.83 -2.78 5.47
C ALA A 31 8.27 -2.64 4.06
N LEU A 32 9.14 -2.42 3.09
CA LEU A 32 8.76 -2.41 1.69
C LEU A 32 8.50 -3.84 1.22
N SER A 33 7.32 -4.11 0.66
CA SER A 33 7.07 -5.37 -0.04
C SER A 33 7.47 -5.23 -1.51
N ARG A 34 8.18 -6.23 -2.04
CA ARG A 34 8.53 -6.33 -3.47
C ARG A 34 7.57 -7.23 -4.25
N ASP A 35 6.65 -7.89 -3.55
CA ASP A 35 5.67 -8.81 -4.12
C ASP A 35 4.31 -8.61 -3.43
N ALA A 36 3.26 -8.38 -4.22
CA ALA A 36 1.88 -8.30 -3.73
C ALA A 36 1.17 -9.67 -3.76
N GLY A 37 1.89 -10.72 -4.11
CA GLY A 37 1.40 -12.08 -4.30
C GLY A 37 0.82 -12.31 -5.69
N ARG A 38 0.30 -13.53 -5.92
CA ARG A 38 -0.34 -13.93 -7.19
C ARG A 38 -1.85 -14.05 -7.13
N TYR A 39 -2.45 -13.58 -6.04
CA TYR A 39 -3.90 -13.64 -5.83
C TYR A 39 -4.58 -12.32 -6.18
N LEU A 40 -5.85 -12.19 -5.79
CA LEU A 40 -6.69 -11.04 -6.09
C LEU A 40 -6.11 -9.70 -5.60
N CYS A 41 -5.30 -9.70 -4.54
CA CYS A 41 -4.62 -8.52 -4.02
C CYS A 41 -3.79 -7.79 -5.09
N ASN A 42 -2.93 -8.55 -5.78
CA ASN A 42 -2.10 -8.03 -6.85
C ASN A 42 -2.95 -7.55 -8.04
N GLY A 43 -3.96 -8.33 -8.42
CA GLY A 43 -4.89 -7.95 -9.48
C GLY A 43 -5.62 -6.64 -9.18
N ALA A 44 -6.15 -6.48 -7.97
CA ALA A 44 -6.85 -5.27 -7.54
C ALA A 44 -5.92 -4.05 -7.56
N TYR A 45 -4.67 -4.20 -7.10
CA TYR A 45 -3.68 -3.13 -7.15
C TYR A 45 -3.40 -2.67 -8.59
N TYR A 46 -3.11 -3.59 -9.50
CA TYR A 46 -2.86 -3.25 -10.91
C TYR A 46 -4.09 -2.66 -11.61
N THR A 47 -5.29 -3.14 -11.30
CA THR A 47 -6.53 -2.56 -11.80
C THR A 47 -6.69 -1.11 -11.36
N ALA A 48 -6.46 -0.80 -10.08
CA ALA A 48 -6.53 0.55 -9.56
C ALA A 48 -5.49 1.49 -10.19
N LEU A 49 -4.25 1.01 -10.34
CA LEU A 49 -3.20 1.75 -11.04
C LEU A 49 -3.59 2.09 -12.48
N SER A 50 -4.14 1.12 -13.21
CA SER A 50 -4.59 1.33 -14.59
C SER A 50 -5.76 2.29 -14.68
N ALA A 51 -6.73 2.21 -13.76
CA ALA A 51 -7.93 3.04 -13.76
C ALA A 51 -7.65 4.50 -13.39
N LEU A 52 -6.61 4.74 -12.59
CA LEU A 52 -6.25 6.07 -12.07
C LEU A 52 -4.99 6.66 -12.72
N ALA A 53 -4.48 6.03 -13.79
CA ALA A 53 -3.34 6.55 -14.54
C ALA A 53 -3.62 7.97 -15.05
N GLY A 54 -2.71 8.91 -14.80
CA GLY A 54 -2.85 10.32 -15.19
C GLY A 54 -3.82 11.16 -14.34
N ALA A 55 -4.54 10.57 -13.37
CA ALA A 55 -5.51 11.29 -12.55
C ALA A 55 -4.89 12.09 -11.39
N GLY A 56 -3.57 11.98 -11.16
CA GLY A 56 -2.90 12.62 -10.02
C GLY A 56 -3.33 12.06 -8.65
N VAL A 57 -4.00 10.90 -8.62
CA VAL A 57 -4.47 10.24 -7.39
C VAL A 57 -3.40 9.24 -6.93
N PRO A 58 -2.83 9.39 -5.71
CA PRO A 58 -1.88 8.42 -5.19
C PRO A 58 -2.54 7.06 -4.96
N VAL A 59 -1.93 6.00 -5.50
CA VAL A 59 -2.37 4.61 -5.29
C VAL A 59 -1.29 3.85 -4.53
N ALA A 60 -1.69 3.12 -3.49
CA ALA A 60 -0.82 2.25 -2.69
C ALA A 60 -1.54 0.94 -2.33
N PHE A 61 -0.79 -0.14 -2.16
CA PHE A 61 -1.26 -1.40 -1.61
C PHE A 61 -0.50 -1.73 -0.32
N LEU A 62 -1.21 -2.07 0.75
CA LEU A 62 -0.63 -2.37 2.05
C LEU A 62 -1.02 -3.78 2.49
N HIS A 63 -0.01 -4.62 2.75
CA HIS A 63 -0.20 -5.86 3.50
C HIS A 63 -0.29 -5.55 4.98
N LEU A 64 -1.40 -5.95 5.59
CA LEU A 64 -1.61 -5.85 7.03
C LEU A 64 -1.49 -7.24 7.68
N PRO A 65 -1.01 -7.31 8.94
CA PRO A 65 -1.05 -8.57 9.68
C PRO A 65 -2.49 -9.03 9.89
N GLY A 66 -2.69 -10.35 9.99
CA GLY A 66 -4.00 -10.95 10.22
C GLY A 66 -4.64 -10.48 11.53
N ARG A 67 -5.98 -10.53 11.61
CA ARG A 67 -6.77 -10.13 12.80
C ARG A 67 -7.33 -11.32 13.61
N GLY A 68 -6.85 -12.54 13.32
CA GLY A 68 -7.31 -13.76 13.98
C GLY A 68 -6.71 -13.99 15.37
N PRO A 69 -7.08 -15.09 16.06
CA PRO A 69 -6.58 -15.44 17.40
C PRO A 69 -5.06 -15.53 17.48
N GLU A 70 -4.39 -15.84 16.37
CA GLU A 70 -2.94 -15.92 16.27
C GLU A 70 -2.25 -14.56 16.07
N SER A 71 -3.03 -13.48 15.95
CA SER A 71 -2.49 -12.15 15.74
C SER A 71 -1.74 -11.65 16.98
N ARG A 72 -0.49 -11.26 16.76
CA ARG A 72 0.34 -10.61 17.80
C ARG A 72 0.07 -9.11 17.92
N ARG A 73 -0.90 -8.56 17.18
CA ARG A 73 -1.21 -7.13 17.12
C ARG A 73 -2.56 -6.84 17.75
N SER A 74 -2.62 -5.89 18.68
CA SER A 74 -3.89 -5.45 19.25
C SER A 74 -4.69 -4.60 18.25
N ALA A 75 -6.01 -4.53 18.43
CA ALA A 75 -6.87 -3.68 17.61
C ALA A 75 -6.39 -2.22 17.63
N ARG A 76 -6.04 -1.69 18.81
CA ARG A 76 -5.51 -0.33 18.97
C ARG A 76 -4.22 -0.09 18.18
N GLN A 77 -3.32 -1.07 18.13
CA GLN A 77 -2.10 -0.99 17.32
C GLN A 77 -2.43 -0.94 15.83
N MET A 78 -3.39 -1.75 15.37
CA MET A 78 -3.85 -1.77 13.98
C MET A 78 -4.51 -0.44 13.58
N ASP A 79 -5.37 0.10 14.44
CA ASP A 79 -6.08 1.35 14.17
C ASP A 79 -5.10 2.52 14.08
N PHE A 80 -4.15 2.61 15.04
CA PHE A 80 -3.07 3.60 14.99
C PHE A 80 -2.25 3.48 13.71
N ALA A 81 -1.84 2.27 13.34
CA ALA A 81 -1.05 2.04 12.12
C ALA A 81 -1.81 2.46 10.85
N LEU A 82 -3.10 2.15 10.75
CA LEU A 82 -3.93 2.54 9.61
C LEU A 82 -4.09 4.06 9.52
N SER A 83 -4.34 4.74 10.64
CA SER A 83 -4.40 6.20 10.68
C SER A 83 -3.08 6.83 10.21
N GLN A 84 -1.93 6.33 10.69
CA GLN A 84 -0.62 6.83 10.24
C GLN A 84 -0.38 6.58 8.75
N ALA A 85 -0.82 5.44 8.21
CA ALA A 85 -0.72 5.16 6.78
C ALA A 85 -1.53 6.15 5.93
N LEU A 86 -2.76 6.48 6.34
CA LEU A 86 -3.59 7.47 5.67
C LEU A 86 -2.98 8.88 5.73
N ILE A 87 -2.45 9.28 6.89
CA ILE A 87 -1.76 10.57 7.05
C ILE A 87 -0.53 10.64 6.15
N ALA A 88 0.29 9.59 6.14
CA ALA A 88 1.50 9.53 5.31
C ALA A 88 1.17 9.53 3.81
N LEU A 89 0.11 8.83 3.40
CA LEU A 89 -0.38 8.84 2.02
C LEU A 89 -0.89 10.24 1.61
N GLY A 90 -1.60 10.93 2.49
CA GLY A 90 -2.07 12.29 2.25
C GLY A 90 -0.95 13.32 2.08
N ARG A 91 0.22 13.06 2.68
CA ARG A 91 1.43 13.90 2.58
C ARG A 91 2.34 13.55 1.40
N ALA A 92 2.16 12.38 0.78
CA ALA A 92 2.98 11.89 -0.32
C ALA A 92 2.50 12.39 -1.71
N ARG A 93 1.83 13.54 -1.76
CA ARG A 93 1.35 14.20 -2.98
C ARG A 93 2.42 15.10 -3.59
#